data_AF-S2ZV41-F1
#
_entry.id   AF-S2ZV41-F1
#
_cell.length_a   1.000
_cell.length_b   1.000
_cell.length_c   1.000
_cell.angle_alpha   90.00
_cell.angle_beta   90.00
_cell.angle_gamma   90.00
#
_symmetry.space_group_name_H-M   'P 1'
#
loop_
_entity.id
_entity.type
_entity.pdbx_description
1 polymer ?
#
loop_
_entity_poly.entity_id
_entity_poly.type
_entity_poly.pdbx_seq_one_letter_code
_entity_poly.pdbx_strand_id
1 'polypeptide(L)'
;MSVIKPEIDSLLAKTEHNPFLLCSIASKRACDINNMLHGQHLRVIAVQDFDDITTVVSGKDSISVAMDEVNDGTLSFEKDSFDDAIKGENTIEV
;
A
#
# COMPACT_ATOMS: atom_id res chain seq x y z
N MET A 1 10.83 5.23 10.68
CA MET A 1 9.56 5.96 10.50
C MET A 1 8.83 5.94 11.83
N SER A 2 8.11 7.01 12.16
CA SER A 2 7.34 7.07 13.41
C SER A 2 5.93 6.60 13.13
N VAL A 3 5.34 5.76 13.99
CA VAL A 3 3.96 5.25 13.81
C VAL A 3 2.92 6.39 13.82
N ILE A 4 3.26 7.53 14.43
CA ILE A 4 2.38 8.70 14.52
C ILE A 4 2.56 9.68 13.34
N LYS A 5 3.41 9.35 12.36
CA LYS A 5 3.61 10.17 11.15
C LYS A 5 3.37 9.32 9.90
N PRO A 6 2.76 9.89 8.85
CA PRO A 6 2.15 11.22 8.77
C PRO A 6 0.94 11.39 9.71
N GLU A 7 0.57 12.63 10.02
CA GLU A 7 -0.52 12.91 10.96
C GLU A 7 -1.84 12.33 10.46
N ILE A 8 -2.59 11.65 11.33
CA ILE A 8 -3.81 10.94 10.94
C ILE A 8 -4.86 11.87 10.32
N ASP A 9 -4.95 13.10 10.81
CA ASP A 9 -5.89 14.11 10.29
C ASP A 9 -5.58 14.50 8.84
N SER A 10 -4.29 14.54 8.48
CA SER A 10 -3.87 14.81 7.10
C SER A 10 -4.23 13.67 6.16
N LEU A 11 -4.08 12.43 6.63
CA LEU A 11 -4.49 11.24 5.88
C LEU A 11 -6.01 11.18 5.68
N LEU A 12 -6.77 11.40 6.75
CA LEU A 12 -8.24 11.36 6.70
C LEU A 12 -8.82 12.45 5.79
N ALA A 13 -8.20 13.63 5.72
CA ALA A 13 -8.60 14.67 4.78
C ALA A 13 -8.47 14.23 3.30
N LYS A 14 -7.60 13.26 2.99
CA LYS A 14 -7.42 12.70 1.64
C LYS A 14 -8.36 11.54 1.33
N THR A 15 -9.03 10.98 2.34
CA THR A 15 -9.84 9.77 2.22
C THR A 15 -11.27 10.00 2.72
N GLU A 16 -11.87 11.14 2.37
CA GLU A 16 -13.25 11.50 2.73
C GLU A 16 -13.56 11.41 4.23
N HIS A 17 -12.55 11.59 5.09
CA HIS A 17 -12.65 11.35 6.54
C HIS A 17 -13.14 9.95 6.92
N ASN A 18 -12.98 8.98 6.01
CA ASN A 18 -13.33 7.59 6.22
C ASN A 18 -12.08 6.75 6.56
N PRO A 19 -11.95 6.25 7.80
CA PRO A 19 -10.79 5.46 8.21
C PRO A 19 -10.72 4.09 7.51
N PHE A 20 -11.87 3.50 7.14
CA PHE A 20 -11.88 2.22 6.44
C PHE A 20 -11.37 2.37 5.00
N LEU A 21 -11.73 3.46 4.34
CA LEU A 21 -11.21 3.80 3.02
C LEU A 21 -9.69 3.98 3.04
N LEU A 22 -9.18 4.71 4.03
CA LEU A 22 -7.73 4.86 4.25
C LEU A 22 -7.04 3.51 4.41
N CYS A 23 -7.57 2.65 5.30
CA CYS A 23 -7.01 1.31 5.52
C CYS A 23 -7.01 0.46 4.25
N SER A 24 -8.10 0.49 3.49
CA SER A 24 -8.22 -0.28 2.23
C SER A 24 -7.22 0.18 1.18
N ILE A 25 -7.09 1.49 0.96
CA ILE A 25 -6.13 2.06 -0.01
C ILE A 25 -4.70 1.73 0.40
N ALA A 26 -4.34 2.00 1.65
CA ALA A 26 -2.99 1.80 2.14
C ALA A 26 -2.59 0.32 2.11
N SER A 27 -3.50 -0.58 2.50
CA SER A 27 -3.23 -2.03 2.50
C SER A 27 -3.05 -2.56 1.08
N LYS A 28 -3.93 -2.17 0.14
CA LYS A 28 -3.81 -2.55 -1.27
C LYS A 28 -2.48 -2.09 -1.85
N ARG A 29 -2.12 -0.83 -1.61
CA ARG A 29 -0.84 -0.26 -2.08
C ARG A 29 0.38 -0.93 -1.46
N ALA A 30 0.34 -1.25 -0.17
CA ALA A 30 1.44 -1.96 0.48
C ALA A 30 1.64 -3.37 -0.10
N CYS A 31 0.56 -4.08 -0.45
CA CYS A 31 0.63 -5.34 -1.18
C CYS A 31 1.29 -5.15 -2.57
N ASP A 32 0.92 -4.10 -3.31
CA ASP A 32 1.53 -3.80 -4.62
C ASP A 32 3.05 -3.55 -4.49
N ILE A 33 3.47 -2.79 -3.47
CA ILE A 33 4.89 -2.54 -3.17
C ILE A 33 5.62 -3.84 -2.85
N ASN A 34 5.05 -4.68 -1.98
CA ASN A 34 5.65 -5.96 -1.60
C ASN A 34 5.80 -6.89 -2.81
N ASN A 35 4.76 -6.99 -3.64
CA ASN A 35 4.79 -7.79 -4.87
C ASN A 35 5.85 -7.28 -5.85
N MET A 36 5.98 -5.95 -5.98
CA MET A 36 7.00 -5.32 -6.81
C MET A 36 8.42 -5.61 -6.31
N LEU A 37 8.68 -5.45 -5.01
CA LEU A 37 9.99 -5.72 -4.40
C LEU A 37 10.38 -7.20 -4.55
N HIS A 38 9.43 -8.11 -4.30
CA HIS A 38 9.63 -9.54 -4.49
C HIS A 38 9.97 -9.86 -5.96
N GLY A 39 9.22 -9.31 -6.92
CA GLY A 39 9.48 -9.50 -8.35
C GLY A 39 10.85 -8.96 -8.79
N GLN A 40 11.30 -7.83 -8.23
CA GLN A 40 12.65 -7.31 -8.47
C GLN A 40 13.72 -8.25 -7.91
N HIS A 41 13.53 -8.73 -6.68
CA HIS A 41 14.46 -9.65 -6.03
C HIS A 41 14.66 -10.94 -6.86
N LEU A 42 13.56 -11.54 -7.34
CA LEU A 42 13.63 -12.73 -8.20
C LEU A 42 14.39 -12.49 -9.51
N ARG A 43 14.18 -11.32 -10.14
CA ARG A 43 14.91 -10.95 -11.37
C ARG A 43 16.40 -10.75 -11.13
N VAL A 44 16.77 -10.16 -9.99
CA VAL A 44 18.19 -9.96 -9.61
C VAL A 44 18.86 -11.31 -9.34
N ILE A 45 18.19 -12.20 -8.59
CA ILE A 45 18.70 -13.56 -8.32
C ILE A 45 18.94 -14.34 -9.63
N ALA A 46 18.04 -14.24 -10.60
CA ALA A 46 18.15 -14.99 -11.85
C ALA A 46 19.34 -14.56 -12.74
N VAL A 47 19.92 -13.37 -12.50
CA VAL A 47 21.00 -12.80 -13.31
C VAL A 47 22.36 -12.87 -12.62
N GLN A 48 22.41 -12.94 -11.29
CA GLN A 48 23.66 -13.02 -10.54
C GLN A 48 24.05 -14.48 -10.28
N ASP A 49 25.23 -14.89 -10.74
CA ASP A 49 25.89 -16.09 -10.21
C ASP A 49 26.13 -15.88 -8.72
N PHE A 50 25.60 -16.79 -7.90
CA PHE A 50 25.65 -16.77 -6.45
C PHE A 50 27.05 -16.43 -5.94
N ASP A 51 27.26 -15.24 -5.36
CA ASP A 51 28.27 -15.10 -4.28
C ASP A 51 28.16 -13.89 -3.36
N ASP A 52 27.19 -12.99 -3.50
CA ASP A 52 26.90 -12.02 -2.44
C ASP A 52 25.40 -11.83 -2.32
N ILE A 53 24.79 -12.48 -1.31
CA ILE A 53 23.41 -12.19 -0.90
C ILE A 53 23.42 -10.76 -0.40
N THR A 54 23.17 -9.82 -1.31
CA THR A 54 22.90 -8.43 -0.99
C THR A 54 21.74 -8.37 0.00
N THR A 55 22.06 -8.12 1.27
CA THR A 55 21.15 -7.88 2.41
C THR A 55 20.34 -6.58 2.27
N VAL A 56 20.20 -6.05 1.05
CA VAL A 56 19.46 -4.83 0.72
C VAL A 56 18.08 -5.17 0.15
N VAL A 57 17.26 -5.82 0.95
CA VAL A 57 15.81 -5.71 0.77
C VAL A 57 15.33 -4.65 1.77
N SER A 58 15.27 -3.42 1.26
CA SER A 58 14.70 -2.20 1.82
C SER A 58 13.96 -2.37 3.15
N GLY A 59 14.61 -2.02 4.27
CA GLY A 59 14.02 -2.02 5.62
C GLY A 59 12.94 -0.95 5.87
N LYS A 60 12.27 -0.48 4.81
CA LYS A 60 11.14 0.44 4.91
C LYS A 60 9.86 -0.37 4.88
N ASP A 61 9.05 -0.19 5.92
CA ASP A 61 7.71 -0.75 6.02
C ASP A 61 6.82 -0.23 4.88
N SER A 62 6.20 -1.14 4.12
CA SER A 62 5.43 -0.81 2.92
C SER A 62 4.12 -0.08 3.23
N ILE A 63 3.55 -0.30 4.42
CA ILE A 63 2.39 0.47 4.90
C ILE A 63 2.81 1.92 5.13
N SER A 64 3.94 2.16 5.77
CA SER A 64 4.45 3.51 6.00
C SER A 64 4.70 4.25 4.66
N VAL A 65 5.26 3.56 3.66
CA VAL A 65 5.45 4.14 2.32
C VAL A 65 4.10 4.47 1.67
N ALA A 66 3.10 3.59 1.77
CA ALA A 66 1.77 3.85 1.23
C ALA A 66 1.10 5.05 1.93
N MET A 67 1.24 5.18 3.25
CA MET A 67 0.68 6.32 4.00
C MET A 67 1.36 7.64 3.61
N ASP A 68 2.67 7.64 3.37
CA ASP A 68 3.38 8.82 2.85
C ASP A 68 2.86 9.21 1.46
N GLU A 69 2.67 8.24 0.54
CA GLU A 69 2.13 8.50 -0.80
C GLU A 69 0.69 9.06 -0.78
N VAL A 70 -0.15 8.63 0.17
CA VAL A 70 -1.49 9.21 0.39
C VAL A 70 -1.37 10.65 0.86
N ASN A 71 -0.51 10.91 1.85
CA ASN A 71 -0.31 12.24 2.41
C ASN A 71 0.23 13.23 1.35
N ASP A 72 1.19 12.79 0.54
CA ASP A 72 1.81 13.56 -0.54
C ASP A 72 0.86 13.76 -1.74
N GLY A 73 -0.25 13.02 -1.79
CA GLY A 73 -1.24 13.08 -2.87
C GLY A 73 -0.80 12.39 -4.16
N THR A 74 0.26 11.58 -4.11
CA THR A 74 0.69 10.75 -5.24
C THR A 74 -0.14 9.48 -5.39
N LEU A 75 -0.90 9.11 -4.36
CA LEU A 75 -1.86 8.02 -4.36
C LEU A 75 -3.27 8.54 -4.07
N SER A 76 -4.23 8.14 -4.91
CA SER A 76 -5.65 8.44 -4.74
C SER A 76 -6.50 7.21 -5.06
N PHE A 77 -7.81 7.31 -4.84
CA PHE A 77 -8.77 6.26 -5.18
C PHE A 77 -9.78 6.78 -6.21
N GLU A 78 -10.33 5.86 -6.98
CA GLU A 78 -11.46 6.13 -7.88
C GLU A 78 -12.74 5.70 -7.17
N LYS A 79 -13.61 6.69 -6.87
CA LYS A 79 -14.79 6.48 -6.03
C LYS A 79 -15.77 5.48 -6.63
N ASP A 80 -16.09 5.62 -7.92
CA ASP A 80 -17.07 4.75 -8.57
C ASP A 80 -16.59 3.29 -8.58
N SER A 81 -15.31 3.05 -8.90
CA SER A 81 -14.71 1.72 -8.85
C SER A 81 -14.69 1.14 -7.43
N PHE A 82 -14.41 1.97 -6.43
CA PHE A 82 -14.39 1.55 -5.03
C PHE A 82 -15.78 1.19 -4.52
N ASP A 83 -16.77 2.04 -4.81
CA ASP A 83 -18.16 1.81 -4.41
C ASP A 83 -18.74 0.57 -5.09
N ASP A 84 -18.44 0.36 -6.37
CA ASP A 84 -18.87 -0.83 -7.11
C ASP A 84 -18.25 -2.12 -6.56
N ALA A 85 -16.98 -2.09 -6.14
CA ALA A 85 -16.34 -3.22 -5.48
C ALA A 85 -17.01 -3.58 -4.14
N ILE A 86 -17.53 -2.60 -3.41
CA ILE A 86 -18.16 -2.80 -2.09
C ILE A 86 -19.65 -3.18 -2.19
N LYS A 87 -20.36 -2.72 -3.22
CA LYS A 87 -21.81 -2.94 -3.40
C LYS A 87 -22.22 -4.42 -3.39
N GLY A 88 -21.31 -5.35 -3.70
CA GLY A 88 -21.57 -6.80 -3.71
C GLY A 88 -21.12 -7.58 -2.49
N GLU A 89 -20.32 -7.00 -1.57
CA GLU A 89 -19.76 -7.76 -0.44
C GLU A 89 -20.70 -7.85 0.77
N ASN A 90 -21.69 -6.96 0.87
CA ASN A 90 -22.63 -6.91 2.00
C ASN A 90 -24.00 -7.58 1.71
N THR A 91 -24.21 -8.17 0.53
CA THR A 91 -25.38 -9.01 0.27
C THR A 91 -25.15 -10.40 0.87
N ILE A 92 -25.34 -10.51 2.18
CA ILE A 92 -25.61 -11.80 2.82
C ILE A 92 -26.97 -12.24 2.28
N GLU A 93 -27.00 -13.26 1.41
CA GLU A 93 -28.25 -13.96 1.12
C GLU A 93 -28.74 -14.58 2.44
N VAL A 94 -29.81 -13.99 2.99
CA VAL A 94 -30.54 -14.52 4.15
C VAL A 94 -31.61 -15.49 3.65
#